data_AF-A0A2M8P6J0-F1
#
_entry.id   AF-A0A2M8P6J0-F1
#
_cell.length_a   1.000
_cell.length_b   1.000
_cell.length_c   1.000
_cell.angle_alpha   90.00
_cell.angle_beta   90.00
_cell.angle_gamma   90.00
#
_symmetry.space_group_name_H-M   'P 1'
#
loop_
_entity.id
_entity.type
_entity.pdbx_description
1 polymer ?
#
loop_
_entity_poly.entity_id
_entity_poly.type
_entity_poly.pdbx_seq_one_letter_code
_entity_poly.pdbx_strand_id
1 'polypeptide(L)'
;NRLLTLSSIYEGNNTFLYSASTYIDSTATLIDVEIFKQLIRMNPKFASKIINILNENTAQVYGRFFALTRKQSHGRVADILLCLSQRIYKNTTFNLALSRNDLADLTGLSPESVIRILKEFKEEK
;
A
#
# COMPACT_ATOMS: atom_id res chain seq x y z
N ASN A 1 -1.00 -11.98 7.12
CA ASN A 1 -1.24 -10.92 8.14
C ASN A 1 -0.28 -9.77 7.92
N ARG A 2 -0.79 -8.59 7.58
CA ARG A 2 0.00 -7.36 7.44
C ARG A 2 -0.04 -6.58 8.75
N LEU A 3 1.10 -6.07 9.19
CA LEU A 3 1.19 -5.17 10.33
C LEU A 3 1.05 -3.74 9.81
N LEU A 4 0.17 -2.97 10.44
CA LEU A 4 0.03 -1.53 10.19
C LEU A 4 0.92 -0.77 11.18
N THR A 5 1.21 0.49 10.88
CA THR A 5 1.88 1.45 11.79
C THR A 5 3.29 1.08 12.29
N LEU A 6 3.94 0.04 11.76
CA LEU A 6 5.34 -0.30 12.09
C LEU A 6 6.30 0.89 11.91
N SER A 7 6.04 1.75 10.94
CA SER A 7 6.81 2.97 10.67
C SER A 7 6.79 3.98 11.83
N SER A 8 5.83 3.87 12.75
CA SER A 8 5.70 4.72 13.94
C SER A 8 6.38 4.12 15.17
N ILE A 9 6.95 2.92 15.09
CA ILE A 9 7.58 2.22 16.24
C ILE A 9 9.08 2.52 16.28
N TYR A 10 9.42 3.73 16.73
CA TYR A 10 10.80 4.14 17.04
C TYR A 10 10.83 4.94 18.35
N GLU A 11 12.01 5.07 18.95
CA GLU A 11 12.17 5.72 20.25
C GLU A 11 11.77 7.20 20.20
N GLY A 12 11.01 7.64 21.21
CA GLY A 12 10.54 9.03 21.32
C GLY A 12 9.31 9.39 20.47
N ASN A 13 8.76 8.46 19.66
CA ASN A 13 7.56 8.75 18.88
C ASN A 13 6.26 8.49 19.67
N ASN A 14 5.32 9.42 19.57
CA ASN A 14 3.97 9.27 20.14
C ASN A 14 2.85 9.61 19.15
N THR A 15 3.17 9.71 17.85
CA THR A 15 2.19 10.07 16.81
C THR A 15 2.19 9.07 15.66
N PHE A 16 1.01 8.86 15.07
CA PHE A 16 0.86 8.10 13.84
C PHE A 16 1.17 9.00 12.64
N LEU A 17 1.95 8.47 11.69
CA LEU A 17 2.33 9.21 10.49
C LEU A 17 1.18 9.37 9.48
N TYR A 18 0.15 8.53 9.59
CA TYR A 18 -0.98 8.48 8.69
C TYR A 18 -2.21 7.92 9.40
N SER A 19 -3.39 8.22 8.86
CA SER A 19 -4.64 7.53 9.20
C SER A 19 -4.80 6.28 8.31
N ALA A 20 -5.61 5.33 8.78
CA ALA A 20 -5.96 4.14 8.01
C ALA A 20 -7.47 3.98 7.99
N SER A 21 -8.00 3.61 6.83
CA SER A 21 -9.40 3.23 6.62
C SER A 21 -9.45 1.92 5.85
N THR A 22 -10.59 1.23 5.91
CA THR A 22 -10.81 -0.05 5.26
C THR A 22 -11.74 0.12 4.08
N TYR A 23 -11.38 -0.44 2.92
CA TYR A 23 -12.20 -0.39 1.70
C TYR A 23 -13.30 -1.45 1.66
N ILE A 24 -13.20 -2.46 2.52
CA ILE A 24 -14.13 -3.57 2.67
C ILE A 24 -14.29 -3.90 4.15
N ASP A 25 -15.35 -4.63 4.50
CA ASP A 25 -15.52 -5.19 5.84
C ASP A 25 -14.25 -5.96 6.26
N SER A 26 -13.67 -5.54 7.37
CA SER A 26 -12.35 -5.96 7.80
C SER A 26 -12.33 -6.22 9.30
N THR A 27 -11.52 -7.18 9.72
CA THR A 27 -11.23 -7.43 11.14
C THR A 27 -9.79 -7.00 11.42
N ALA A 28 -9.60 -6.19 12.45
CA ALA A 28 -8.29 -5.77 12.94
C ALA A 28 -8.08 -6.26 14.36
N THR A 29 -6.82 -6.58 14.69
CA THR A 29 -6.40 -6.91 16.06
C THR A 29 -5.42 -5.85 16.52
N LEU A 30 -5.68 -5.28 17.69
CA LEU A 30 -4.78 -4.34 18.32
C LEU A 30 -3.81 -5.10 19.23
N ILE A 31 -2.52 -4.79 19.11
CA ILE A 31 -1.48 -5.30 20.00
C ILE A 31 -0.91 -4.08 20.73
N ASP A 32 -0.77 -4.18 22.05
CA ASP A 32 -0.14 -3.14 22.84
C ASP A 32 1.31 -2.90 22.36
N VAL A 33 1.66 -1.63 22.19
CA VAL A 33 2.94 -1.24 21.59
C VAL A 33 4.13 -1.59 22.49
N GLU A 34 3.95 -1.55 23.81
CA GLU A 34 5.03 -1.90 24.76
C GLU A 34 5.27 -3.40 24.78
N ILE A 35 4.20 -4.22 24.71
CA ILE A 35 4.33 -5.67 24.49
C ILE A 35 5.06 -5.95 23.17
N PHE A 36 4.68 -5.25 22.10
CA PHE A 36 5.31 -5.43 20.78
C PHE A 36 6.81 -5.09 20.81
N LYS A 37 7.19 -3.96 21.43
CA LYS A 37 8.60 -3.56 21.62
C LYS A 37 9.36 -4.57 22.47
N GLN A 38 8.75 -5.08 23.54
CA GLN A 38 9.34 -6.12 24.38
C GLN A 38 9.62 -7.40 23.57
N LEU A 39 8.67 -7.84 22.72
CA LEU A 39 8.86 -9.00 21.85
C LEU A 39 10.02 -8.81 20.86
N ILE A 40 10.20 -7.60 20.31
CA ILE A 40 11.35 -7.29 19.46
C ILE A 40 12.66 -7.44 20.25
N ARG A 41 12.72 -6.92 21.47
CA ARG A 41 13.93 -6.97 22.32
C ARG A 41 14.28 -8.39 22.77
N MET A 42 13.27 -9.20 23.10
CA MET A 42 13.47 -10.52 23.70
C MET A 42 13.61 -11.65 22.67
N ASN A 43 13.17 -11.45 21.42
CA ASN A 43 13.13 -12.51 20.42
C ASN A 43 13.82 -12.08 19.11
N PRO A 44 15.10 -12.44 18.92
CA PRO A 44 15.85 -12.09 17.71
C PRO A 44 15.22 -12.59 16.41
N LYS A 45 14.58 -13.78 16.44
CA LYS A 45 13.88 -14.35 15.28
C LYS A 45 12.65 -13.52 14.92
N PHE A 46 11.94 -13.01 15.92
CA PHE A 46 10.83 -12.08 15.71
C PHE A 46 11.35 -10.74 15.16
N ALA A 47 12.38 -10.16 15.77
CA ALA A 47 13.00 -8.91 15.30
C ALA A 47 13.46 -8.99 13.84
N SER A 48 14.14 -10.08 13.45
CA SER A 48 14.56 -10.30 12.06
C SER A 48 13.37 -10.33 11.08
N LYS A 49 12.25 -10.95 11.47
CA LYS A 49 11.02 -10.92 10.65
C LYS A 49 10.44 -9.51 10.53
N ILE A 50 10.46 -8.71 11.60
CA ILE A 50 10.00 -7.31 11.56
C ILE A 50 10.88 -6.48 10.63
N ILE A 51 12.20 -6.65 10.68
CA ILE A 51 13.14 -5.97 9.77
C ILE A 51 12.84 -6.32 8.31
N ASN A 52 12.58 -7.59 8.00
CA ASN A 52 12.20 -8.00 6.65
C ASN A 52 10.91 -7.32 6.18
N ILE A 53 9.88 -7.26 7.04
CA ILE A 53 8.62 -6.57 6.71
C ILE A 53 8.86 -5.07 6.47
N LEU A 54 9.68 -4.42 7.30
CA LEU A 54 10.05 -3.01 7.12
C LEU A 54 10.78 -2.79 5.79
N ASN A 55 11.74 -3.65 5.43
CA ASN A 55 12.46 -3.55 4.16
C ASN A 55 11.56 -3.80 2.95
N GLU A 56 10.67 -4.78 3.03
CA GLU A 56 9.66 -5.03 1.98
C GLU A 56 8.74 -3.82 1.79
N ASN A 57 8.30 -3.18 2.88
CA ASN A 57 7.49 -1.96 2.80
C ASN A 57 8.29 -0.79 2.21
N THR A 58 9.53 -0.61 2.63
CA THR A 58 10.44 0.42 2.09
C THR A 58 10.66 0.25 0.59
N ALA A 59 10.92 -0.97 0.12
CA ALA A 59 11.06 -1.26 -1.31
C ALA A 59 9.79 -0.92 -2.11
N GLN A 60 8.61 -1.17 -1.52
CA GLN A 60 7.34 -0.81 -2.14
C GLN A 60 7.14 0.70 -2.24
N VAL A 61 7.50 1.44 -1.18
CA VAL A 61 7.44 2.91 -1.17
C VAL A 61 8.37 3.49 -2.23
N TYR A 62 9.61 2.98 -2.36
CA TYR A 62 10.52 3.42 -3.41
C TYR A 62 10.02 3.08 -4.82
N GLY A 63 9.47 1.88 -5.02
CA GLY A 63 8.83 1.51 -6.29
C GLY A 63 7.68 2.45 -6.65
N ARG A 64 6.87 2.83 -5.65
CA ARG A 64 5.77 3.79 -5.84
C ARG A 64 6.29 5.18 -6.17
N PHE A 65 7.31 5.65 -5.45
CA PHE A 65 7.93 6.95 -5.69
C PHE A 65 8.54 7.04 -7.09
N PHE A 66 9.22 5.98 -7.53
CA PHE A 66 9.72 5.89 -8.90
C PHE A 66 8.58 5.95 -9.93
N ALA A 67 7.50 5.20 -9.73
CA ALA A 67 6.35 5.24 -10.63
C ALA A 67 5.74 6.65 -10.75
N LEU A 68 5.57 7.35 -9.63
CA LEU A 68 5.01 8.70 -9.60
C LEU A 68 5.93 9.74 -10.25
N THR A 69 7.25 9.57 -10.19
CA THR A 69 8.21 10.55 -10.70
C THR A 69 8.67 10.28 -12.13
N ARG A 70 8.68 9.02 -12.56
CA ARG A 70 9.28 8.62 -13.85
C ARG A 70 8.30 8.06 -14.86
N LYS A 71 7.17 7.46 -14.44
CA LYS A 71 6.19 6.92 -15.39
C LYS A 71 5.25 8.01 -15.90
N GLN A 72 4.88 7.86 -17.17
CA GLN A 72 3.82 8.64 -17.83
C GLN A 72 2.45 8.30 -17.23
N SER A 73 1.43 9.13 -17.48
CA SER A 73 0.09 8.97 -16.89
C SER A 73 -0.49 7.57 -17.10
N HIS A 74 -0.46 7.02 -18.33
CA HIS A 74 -0.88 5.65 -18.63
C HIS A 74 -0.10 4.63 -17.81
N GLY A 75 1.24 4.76 -17.79
CA GLY A 75 2.11 3.88 -17.02
C GLY A 75 1.78 3.88 -15.52
N ARG A 76 1.37 5.01 -14.94
CA ARG A 76 0.97 5.09 -13.52
C ARG A 76 -0.34 4.35 -13.24
N VAL A 77 -1.32 4.48 -14.14
CA VAL A 77 -2.61 3.78 -14.02
C VAL A 77 -2.41 2.27 -14.21
N ALA A 78 -1.67 1.86 -15.24
CA ALA A 78 -1.35 0.46 -15.50
C ALA A 78 -0.60 -0.18 -14.32
N ASP A 79 0.37 0.53 -13.72
CA ASP A 79 1.12 0.03 -12.56
C ASP A 79 0.23 -0.22 -11.34
N ILE A 80 -0.78 0.62 -11.11
CA ILE A 80 -1.78 0.38 -10.07
C ILE A 80 -2.63 -0.85 -10.37
N LEU A 81 -3.12 -1.00 -11.60
CA LEU A 81 -3.93 -2.16 -11.98
C LEU A 81 -3.13 -3.47 -11.85
N LEU A 82 -1.87 -3.47 -12.27
CA LEU A 82 -0.95 -4.60 -12.10
C LEU A 82 -0.68 -4.89 -10.62
N CYS A 83 -0.48 -3.86 -9.79
CA CYS A 83 -0.31 -4.03 -8.35
C CYS A 83 -1.55 -4.69 -7.71
N LEU A 84 -2.75 -4.21 -8.06
CA LEU A 84 -4.00 -4.78 -7.58
C LEU A 84 -4.15 -6.24 -8.01
N SER A 85 -3.92 -6.52 -9.30
CA SER A 85 -4.02 -7.86 -9.85
C SER A 85 -3.01 -8.84 -9.24
N GLN A 86 -1.73 -8.48 -9.19
CA GLN A 86 -0.65 -9.41 -8.85
C GLN A 86 -0.39 -9.52 -7.35
N ARG A 87 -0.59 -8.43 -6.59
CA ARG A 87 -0.14 -8.33 -5.19
C ARG A 87 -1.28 -8.31 -4.19
N ILE A 88 -2.43 -7.74 -4.55
CA ILE A 88 -3.59 -7.59 -3.67
C ILE A 88 -4.59 -8.72 -3.89
N TYR A 89 -5.23 -8.76 -5.06
CA TYR A 89 -6.27 -9.74 -5.39
C TYR A 89 -5.71 -11.07 -5.90
N LYS A 90 -4.46 -11.08 -6.39
CA LYS A 90 -3.78 -12.26 -6.96
C LYS A 90 -4.63 -12.95 -8.06
N ASN A 91 -5.31 -12.14 -8.85
CA ASN A 91 -6.21 -12.58 -9.92
C ASN A 91 -6.20 -11.54 -11.05
N THR A 92 -6.37 -11.99 -12.29
CA THR A 92 -6.53 -11.12 -13.47
C THR A 92 -7.92 -10.49 -13.54
N THR A 93 -8.91 -11.10 -12.88
CA THR A 93 -10.27 -10.56 -12.77
C THR A 93 -10.63 -10.39 -11.29
N PHE A 94 -11.02 -9.18 -10.90
CA PHE A 94 -11.38 -8.86 -9.52
C PHE A 94 -12.37 -7.71 -9.47
N ASN A 95 -13.15 -7.66 -8.38
CA ASN A 95 -14.01 -6.51 -8.13
C ASN A 95 -13.16 -5.36 -7.59
N LEU A 96 -13.28 -4.18 -8.19
CA LEU A 96 -12.52 -3.01 -7.80
C LEU A 96 -13.28 -2.24 -6.73
N ALA A 97 -12.94 -2.46 -5.45
CA ALA A 97 -13.51 -1.73 -4.31
C ALA A 97 -12.99 -0.28 -4.15
N LEU A 98 -12.31 0.26 -5.18
CA LEU A 98 -11.75 1.61 -5.16
C LEU A 98 -12.63 2.55 -6.00
N SER A 99 -12.91 3.72 -5.46
CA SER A 99 -13.58 4.79 -6.20
C SER A 99 -12.64 5.41 -7.24
N ARG A 100 -13.22 6.21 -8.14
CA ARG A 100 -12.43 6.99 -9.12
C ARG A 100 -11.51 8.00 -8.43
N ASN A 101 -11.94 8.55 -7.30
CA ASN A 101 -11.12 9.45 -6.49
C ASN A 101 -9.96 8.70 -5.82
N ASP A 102 -10.19 7.49 -5.31
CA ASP A 102 -9.11 6.68 -4.75
C ASP A 102 -8.04 6.37 -5.80
N LEU A 103 -8.43 6.04 -7.03
CA LEU A 103 -7.49 5.82 -8.13
C LEU A 103 -6.74 7.10 -8.53
N ALA A 104 -7.41 8.24 -8.50
CA ALA A 104 -6.83 9.56 -8.75
C ALA A 104 -5.75 9.88 -7.69
N ASP A 105 -6.11 9.73 -6.41
CA ASP A 105 -5.21 9.94 -5.28
C ASP A 105 -4.02 9.00 -5.30
N LEU A 106 -4.25 7.73 -5.63
CA LEU A 106 -3.17 6.78 -5.81
C LEU A 106 -2.25 7.27 -6.93
N THR A 107 -2.75 7.50 -8.14
CA THR A 107 -1.93 7.75 -9.33
C THR A 107 -1.35 9.17 -9.41
N GLY A 108 -1.81 10.10 -8.57
CA GLY A 108 -1.46 11.51 -8.64
C GLY A 108 -2.00 12.19 -9.91
N LEU A 109 -3.18 11.77 -10.38
CA LEU A 109 -3.86 12.28 -11.56
C LEU A 109 -5.23 12.83 -11.17
N SER A 110 -5.89 13.58 -12.06
CA SER A 110 -7.31 13.94 -11.84
C SER A 110 -8.22 12.73 -12.07
N PRO A 111 -9.39 12.65 -11.41
CA PRO A 111 -10.37 11.58 -11.65
C PRO A 111 -10.76 11.47 -13.13
N GLU A 112 -10.92 12.58 -13.84
CA GLU A 112 -11.24 12.62 -15.28
C GLU A 112 -10.12 12.00 -16.11
N SER A 113 -8.86 12.29 -15.75
CA SER A 113 -7.69 11.72 -16.42
C SER A 113 -7.62 10.20 -16.24
N VAL A 114 -7.89 9.71 -15.03
CA VAL A 114 -7.95 8.27 -14.74
C VAL A 114 -9.04 7.59 -15.55
N ILE A 115 -10.26 8.15 -15.57
CA ILE A 115 -11.40 7.59 -16.33
C ILE A 115 -11.07 7.51 -17.82
N ARG A 116 -10.49 8.58 -18.37
CA ARG A 116 -10.11 8.63 -19.78
C ARG A 116 -9.08 7.54 -20.11
N ILE A 117 -8.04 7.39 -19.31
CA ILE A 117 -7.01 6.36 -19.51
C ILE A 117 -7.61 4.95 -19.39
N LEU A 118 -8.48 4.70 -18.41
CA LEU A 118 -9.16 3.40 -18.28
C LEU A 118 -10.03 3.08 -19.49
N LYS A 119 -10.68 4.10 -20.09
CA LYS A 119 -11.45 3.93 -21.32
C LYS A 119 -10.53 3.59 -22.49
N GLU A 120 -9.41 4.32 -22.64
CA GLU A 120 -8.40 4.06 -23.67
C GLU A 120 -7.85 2.62 -23.55
N PHE A 121 -7.50 2.16 -22.34
CA PHE A 121 -7.07 0.76 -22.11
C PHE A 121 -8.11 -0.29 -22.47
N LYS A 122 -9.41 0.03 -22.36
CA LYS A 122 -10.49 -0.88 -22.75
C LYS A 122 -10.68 -0.93 -24.27
N GLU A 123 -10.38 0.17 -24.96
CA GLU A 123 -10.53 0.32 -26.41
C GLU A 123 -9.30 -0.22 -27.17
N GLU A 124 -8.14 -0.27 -26.52
CA GLU A 124 -6.94 -0.97 -27.01
C GLU A 124 -7.19 -2.49 -27.09
N LYS A 125 -6.85 -3.08 -28.25
CA LYS A 125 -6.96 -4.52 -28.52
C LYS A 125 -5.69 -5.27 -28.18
#